data_AF-A2F6K1-F1
#
_entry.id   AF-A2F6K1-F1
#
_cell.length_a   1.000
_cell.length_b   1.000
_cell.length_c   1.000
_cell.angle_alpha   90.00
_cell.angle_beta   90.00
_cell.angle_gamma   90.00
#
_symmetry.space_group_name_H-M   'P 1'
#
loop_
_entity.id
_entity.type
_entity.pdbx_description
1 polymer ?
#
loop_
_entity_poly.entity_id
_entity_poly.type
_entity_poly.pdbx_seq_one_letter_code
_entity_poly.pdbx_strand_id
1 'polypeptide(L)'
;MYFTIDNNALFDKNKTVLVCFPPASPYKFFYIPSTIRNISAGAFLGCKNLVNILIPDNSVETIYRYAFADCTSLTHINIPICVKTIQTHAFSNCIHLTCGIDIENTTESFLEHLYLECHLNRDSIKSCSIITCKKSNHYRYFTSFYVFTLSEGTELGLF
;
A
#
# COMPACT_ATOMS: atom_id res chain seq x y z
N MET A 1 -11.79 7.73 -27.45
CA MET A 1 -10.95 7.46 -26.27
C MET A 1 -9.94 6.41 -26.67
N TYR A 2 -8.65 6.61 -26.37
CA TYR A 2 -7.65 5.56 -26.57
C TYR A 2 -7.02 5.21 -25.23
N PHE A 3 -6.77 3.91 -25.06
CA PHE A 3 -6.11 3.35 -23.89
C PHE A 3 -4.70 2.93 -24.29
N THR A 4 -3.82 2.81 -23.30
CA THR A 4 -2.47 2.28 -23.50
C THR A 4 -2.28 1.06 -22.61
N ILE A 5 -1.57 0.06 -23.12
CA ILE A 5 -1.12 -1.08 -22.32
C ILE A 5 0.36 -0.85 -22.02
N ASP A 6 0.73 -0.89 -20.75
CA ASP A 6 2.10 -0.75 -20.28
C ASP A 6 2.27 -1.61 -19.02
N ASN A 7 3.46 -2.14 -18.73
CA ASN A 7 3.70 -3.01 -17.56
C ASN A 7 2.59 -4.06 -17.31
N ASN A 8 2.00 -4.60 -18.39
CA ASN A 8 0.89 -5.57 -18.36
C ASN A 8 -0.42 -5.08 -17.71
N ALA A 9 -0.60 -3.77 -17.59
CA ALA A 9 -1.82 -3.11 -17.12
C ALA A 9 -2.39 -2.17 -18.21
N LEU A 10 -3.69 -1.94 -18.15
CA LEU A 10 -4.40 -0.99 -18.99
C LEU A 10 -4.44 0.38 -18.30
N PHE A 11 -4.06 1.41 -19.04
CA PHE A 11 -4.06 2.80 -18.64
C PHE A 11 -4.86 3.67 -19.60
N ASP A 12 -5.26 4.85 -19.14
CA ASP A 12 -5.76 5.89 -20.03
C ASP A 12 -4.65 6.41 -20.97
N LYS A 13 -5.06 7.24 -21.94
CA LYS A 13 -4.18 7.93 -22.89
C LYS A 13 -2.98 8.62 -22.21
N ASN A 14 -3.20 9.29 -21.08
CA ASN A 14 -2.20 10.14 -20.46
C ASN A 14 -1.36 9.40 -19.40
N LYS A 15 -1.65 8.10 -19.16
CA LYS A 15 -1.06 7.32 -18.06
C LYS A 15 -1.21 8.00 -16.70
N THR A 16 -2.35 8.66 -16.48
CA THR A 16 -2.74 9.26 -15.19
C THR A 16 -3.77 8.41 -14.47
N VAL A 17 -4.39 7.45 -15.16
CA VAL A 17 -5.38 6.54 -14.60
C VAL A 17 -4.98 5.10 -14.90
N LEU A 18 -4.83 4.29 -13.86
CA LEU A 18 -4.77 2.84 -13.98
C LEU A 18 -6.20 2.33 -14.10
N VAL A 19 -6.53 1.80 -15.28
CA VAL A 19 -7.89 1.38 -15.64
C VAL A 19 -8.14 -0.05 -15.21
N CYS A 20 -7.22 -0.96 -15.51
CA CYS A 20 -7.38 -2.38 -15.20
C CYS A 20 -6.04 -3.10 -15.16
N PHE A 21 -5.86 -3.98 -14.18
CA PHE A 21 -4.84 -5.01 -14.15
C PHE A 21 -5.52 -6.37 -14.38
N PRO A 22 -5.06 -7.20 -15.33
CA PRO A 22 -5.72 -8.46 -15.67
C PRO A 22 -5.81 -9.42 -14.47
N PRO A 23 -7.00 -9.90 -14.05
CA PRO A 23 -7.16 -10.77 -12.89
C PRO A 23 -6.43 -12.12 -12.99
N ALA A 24 -6.33 -12.65 -14.21
CA ALA A 24 -5.62 -13.90 -14.52
C ALA A 24 -4.10 -13.71 -14.72
N SER A 25 -3.59 -12.50 -14.48
CA SER A 25 -2.16 -12.20 -14.56
C SER A 25 -1.35 -13.13 -13.65
N PRO A 26 -0.22 -13.68 -14.12
CA PRO A 26 0.64 -14.55 -13.30
C PRO A 26 1.52 -13.76 -12.32
N TYR A 27 1.53 -12.42 -12.40
CA TYR A 27 2.41 -11.58 -11.60
C TYR A 27 1.93 -11.50 -10.14
N LYS A 28 2.88 -11.72 -9.23
CA LYS A 28 2.66 -11.63 -7.78
C LYS A 28 2.90 -10.22 -7.22
N PHE A 29 3.54 -9.36 -7.99
CA PHE A 29 3.94 -8.02 -7.57
C PHE A 29 3.54 -7.01 -8.64
N PHE A 30 3.04 -5.86 -8.22
CA PHE A 30 2.77 -4.75 -9.13
C PHE A 30 3.22 -3.43 -8.51
N TYR A 31 4.04 -2.70 -9.26
CA TYR A 31 4.48 -1.35 -8.91
C TYR A 31 3.67 -0.35 -9.73
N ILE A 32 2.92 0.51 -9.06
CA ILE A 32 2.13 1.54 -9.74
C ILE A 32 3.09 2.64 -10.23
N PRO A 33 3.06 3.03 -11.52
CA PRO A 33 3.89 4.13 -12.01
C PRO A 33 3.56 5.46 -11.31
N SER A 34 4.58 6.29 -11.06
CA SER A 34 4.44 7.60 -10.41
C SER A 34 3.63 8.64 -11.20
N THR A 35 3.30 8.35 -12.47
CA THR A 35 2.42 9.20 -13.27
C THR A 35 0.94 9.01 -12.92
N ILE A 36 0.59 7.92 -12.22
CA ILE A 36 -0.78 7.57 -11.89
C ILE A 36 -1.31 8.45 -10.76
N ARG A 37 -2.45 9.08 -11.03
CA ARG A 37 -3.22 9.88 -10.06
C ARG A 37 -4.39 9.10 -9.50
N ASN A 38 -5.01 8.25 -10.33
CA ASN A 38 -6.24 7.55 -9.98
C ASN A 38 -6.16 6.05 -10.27
N ILE A 39 -6.63 5.23 -9.33
CA ILE A 39 -6.86 3.79 -9.51
C ILE A 39 -8.35 3.59 -9.73
N SER A 40 -8.73 3.13 -10.93
CA SER A 40 -10.13 3.03 -11.36
C SER A 40 -10.94 2.04 -10.53
N ALA A 41 -12.27 2.18 -10.62
CA ALA A 41 -13.19 1.26 -9.98
C ALA A 41 -12.94 -0.17 -10.48
N GLY A 42 -12.71 -1.11 -9.55
CA GLY A 42 -12.40 -2.49 -9.87
C GLY A 42 -11.08 -2.72 -10.61
N ALA A 43 -10.12 -1.79 -10.57
CA ALA A 43 -8.91 -1.90 -11.39
C ALA A 43 -8.10 -3.20 -11.12
N PHE A 44 -8.08 -3.70 -9.90
CA PHE A 44 -7.48 -4.99 -9.52
C PHE A 44 -8.53 -6.03 -9.09
N LEU A 45 -9.80 -5.85 -9.44
CA LEU A 45 -10.88 -6.74 -9.01
C LEU A 45 -10.57 -8.21 -9.33
N GLY A 46 -10.52 -9.06 -8.32
CA GLY A 46 -10.29 -10.50 -8.47
C GLY A 46 -8.86 -10.89 -8.85
N CYS A 47 -7.85 -10.04 -8.62
CA CYS A 47 -6.44 -10.38 -8.87
C CYS A 47 -5.91 -11.38 -7.82
N LYS A 48 -6.29 -12.65 -7.98
CA LYS A 48 -6.00 -13.73 -7.01
C LYS A 48 -4.53 -14.16 -6.96
N ASN A 49 -3.70 -13.77 -7.92
CA ASN A 49 -2.27 -14.09 -7.89
C ASN A 49 -1.41 -12.98 -7.27
N LEU A 50 -1.98 -11.78 -7.11
CA LEU A 50 -1.26 -10.60 -6.69
C LEU A 50 -1.09 -10.63 -5.16
N VAL A 51 0.17 -10.62 -4.71
CA VAL A 51 0.57 -10.72 -3.30
C VAL A 51 0.94 -9.36 -2.72
N ASN A 52 1.53 -8.48 -3.54
CA ASN A 52 1.97 -7.16 -3.10
C ASN A 52 1.75 -6.10 -4.18
N ILE A 53 1.22 -4.95 -3.76
CA ILE A 53 1.03 -3.75 -4.58
C ILE A 53 1.77 -2.59 -3.92
N LEU A 54 2.61 -1.92 -4.70
CA LEU A 54 3.35 -0.74 -4.23
C LEU A 54 2.81 0.52 -4.91
N ILE A 55 2.30 1.44 -4.08
CA ILE A 55 1.83 2.77 -4.46
C ILE A 55 2.96 3.78 -4.21
N PRO A 56 3.35 4.62 -5.18
CA PRO A 56 4.38 5.63 -4.96
C PRO A 56 3.90 6.74 -4.02
N ASP A 57 4.79 7.20 -3.15
CA ASP A 57 4.47 8.14 -2.06
C ASP A 57 3.94 9.51 -2.52
N ASN A 58 4.11 9.86 -3.80
CA ASN A 58 3.89 11.21 -4.32
C ASN A 58 2.85 11.32 -5.46
N SER A 59 2.11 10.25 -5.76
CA SER A 59 1.37 10.16 -7.03
C SER A 59 -0.13 9.94 -6.90
N VAL A 60 -0.55 8.81 -6.34
CA VAL A 60 -1.96 8.39 -6.32
C VAL A 60 -2.74 9.20 -5.30
N GLU A 61 -3.82 9.84 -5.76
CA GLU A 61 -4.71 10.66 -4.94
C GLU A 61 -6.02 9.94 -4.62
N THR A 62 -6.55 9.20 -5.60
CA THR A 62 -7.88 8.57 -5.49
C THR A 62 -7.84 7.08 -5.84
N ILE A 63 -8.41 6.28 -4.95
CA ILE A 63 -8.68 4.85 -5.14
C ILE A 63 -10.20 4.68 -5.21
N TYR A 64 -10.71 4.26 -6.36
CA TYR A 64 -12.15 4.16 -6.59
C TYR A 64 -12.75 2.84 -6.05
N ARG A 65 -14.09 2.77 -6.05
CA ARG A 65 -14.85 1.65 -5.47
C ARG A 65 -14.38 0.29 -5.97
N TYR A 66 -14.32 -0.70 -5.08
CA TYR A 66 -13.89 -2.07 -5.39
C TYR A 66 -12.49 -2.21 -6.02
N ALA A 67 -11.63 -1.18 -5.98
CA ALA A 67 -10.34 -1.18 -6.68
C ALA A 67 -9.49 -2.43 -6.44
N PHE A 68 -9.49 -2.99 -5.22
CA PHE A 68 -8.76 -4.21 -4.86
C PHE A 68 -9.69 -5.33 -4.38
N ALA A 69 -10.99 -5.25 -4.66
CA ALA A 69 -11.91 -6.26 -4.15
C ALA A 69 -11.57 -7.65 -4.70
N ASP A 70 -11.80 -8.70 -3.90
CA ASP A 70 -11.50 -10.10 -4.24
C ASP A 70 -10.02 -10.40 -4.57
N CYS A 71 -9.08 -9.52 -4.20
CA CYS A 71 -7.65 -9.79 -4.23
C CYS A 71 -7.25 -10.76 -3.10
N THR A 72 -7.69 -12.00 -3.18
CA THR A 72 -7.61 -12.95 -2.06
C THR A 72 -6.20 -13.34 -1.66
N SER A 73 -5.18 -13.12 -2.49
CA SER A 73 -3.78 -13.42 -2.14
C SER A 73 -2.97 -12.20 -1.72
N LEU A 74 -3.58 -11.01 -1.75
CA LEU A 74 -2.90 -9.76 -1.42
C LEU A 74 -2.60 -9.75 0.08
N THR A 75 -1.32 -9.74 0.43
CA THR A 75 -0.83 -9.71 1.82
C THR A 75 -0.28 -8.36 2.21
N HIS A 76 0.15 -7.54 1.23
CA HIS A 76 0.76 -6.25 1.50
C HIS A 76 0.36 -5.20 0.45
N ILE A 77 0.11 -4.00 0.93
CA ILE A 77 -0.09 -2.78 0.16
C ILE A 77 0.32 -1.62 1.05
N ASN A 78 0.89 -0.55 0.49
CA ASN A 78 1.10 0.70 1.21
C ASN A 78 0.05 1.73 0.81
N ILE A 79 -0.37 2.57 1.76
CA ILE A 79 -1.30 3.68 1.57
C ILE A 79 -0.56 4.98 1.97
N PRO A 80 0.13 5.63 1.02
CA PRO A 80 0.89 6.84 1.30
C PRO A 80 -0.01 8.06 1.55
N ILE A 81 0.57 9.12 2.11
CA ILE A 81 -0.12 10.34 2.57
C ILE A 81 -0.83 11.08 1.42
N CYS A 82 -0.35 10.90 0.19
CA CYS A 82 -0.99 11.47 -1.01
C CYS A 82 -2.35 10.86 -1.33
N VAL A 83 -2.64 9.65 -0.84
CA VAL A 83 -3.95 9.00 -1.04
C VAL A 83 -4.98 9.69 -0.15
N LYS A 84 -5.68 10.66 -0.73
CA LYS A 84 -6.68 11.48 -0.05
C LYS A 84 -8.05 10.81 0.02
N THR A 85 -8.37 9.97 -0.95
CA THR A 85 -9.70 9.38 -1.08
C THR A 85 -9.62 7.92 -1.47
N ILE A 86 -10.24 7.07 -0.66
CA ILE A 86 -10.46 5.66 -0.94
C ILE A 86 -11.97 5.45 -0.87
N GLN A 87 -12.56 4.93 -1.94
CA GLN A 87 -14.02 4.76 -2.01
C GLN A 87 -14.48 3.42 -1.43
N THR A 88 -15.79 3.30 -1.28
CA THR A 88 -16.46 2.16 -0.64
C THR A 88 -16.01 0.81 -1.24
N HIS A 89 -15.88 -0.18 -0.36
CA HIS A 89 -15.52 -1.56 -0.65
C HIS A 89 -14.19 -1.76 -1.40
N ALA A 90 -13.28 -0.78 -1.38
CA ALA A 90 -12.00 -0.87 -2.08
C ALA A 90 -11.19 -2.14 -1.71
N PHE A 91 -11.29 -2.62 -0.46
CA PHE A 91 -10.59 -3.81 0.05
C PHE A 91 -11.53 -4.99 0.38
N SER A 92 -12.74 -5.00 -0.18
CA SER A 92 -13.70 -6.06 0.09
C SER A 92 -13.15 -7.45 -0.28
N ASN A 93 -13.27 -8.41 0.63
CA ASN A 93 -12.78 -9.79 0.44
C ASN A 93 -11.25 -9.92 0.22
N CYS A 94 -10.45 -8.94 0.67
CA CYS A 94 -8.99 -9.08 0.78
C CYS A 94 -8.59 -9.86 2.03
N ILE A 95 -8.92 -11.16 2.08
CA ILE A 95 -8.84 -11.98 3.30
C ILE A 95 -7.42 -12.16 3.89
N HIS A 96 -6.37 -11.95 3.09
CA HIS A 96 -4.97 -12.09 3.53
C HIS A 96 -4.29 -10.75 3.86
N LEU A 97 -5.00 -9.61 3.72
CA LEU A 97 -4.56 -8.32 4.23
C LEU A 97 -4.80 -8.24 5.74
N THR A 98 -4.05 -9.01 6.52
CA THR A 98 -4.32 -9.19 7.97
C THR A 98 -3.39 -8.42 8.89
N CYS A 99 -2.21 -7.99 8.44
CA CYS A 99 -1.22 -7.28 9.24
C CYS A 99 -0.14 -6.64 8.36
N GLY A 100 0.65 -5.73 8.94
CA GLY A 100 1.85 -5.16 8.32
C GLY A 100 1.62 -4.26 7.11
N ILE A 101 0.42 -3.68 6.96
CA ILE A 101 0.14 -2.63 5.97
C ILE A 101 0.67 -1.30 6.50
N ASP A 102 1.40 -0.58 5.66
CA ASP A 102 1.87 0.76 5.96
C ASP A 102 0.82 1.79 5.51
N ILE A 103 0.27 2.56 6.47
CA ILE A 103 -0.70 3.63 6.21
C ILE A 103 -0.14 4.92 6.80
N GLU A 104 0.13 5.92 5.96
CA GLU A 104 0.72 7.18 6.41
C GLU A 104 -0.33 8.15 6.97
N ASN A 105 -1.57 8.11 6.47
CA ASN A 105 -2.66 8.91 7.03
C ASN A 105 -3.30 8.15 8.22
N THR A 106 -2.98 8.58 9.44
CA THR A 106 -3.45 7.99 10.69
C THR A 106 -4.56 8.80 11.38
N THR A 107 -5.20 9.73 10.67
CA THR A 107 -6.32 10.50 11.22
C THR A 107 -7.51 9.59 11.54
N GLU A 108 -8.20 9.86 12.66
CA GLU A 108 -9.31 9.01 13.14
C GLU A 108 -10.41 8.85 12.09
N SER A 109 -10.84 9.95 11.46
CA SER A 109 -11.87 9.93 10.42
C SER A 109 -11.46 9.12 9.18
N PHE A 110 -10.20 9.19 8.78
CA PHE A 110 -9.68 8.40 7.66
C PHE A 110 -9.62 6.91 7.99
N LEU A 111 -9.14 6.57 9.19
CA LEU A 111 -9.09 5.19 9.66
C LEU A 111 -10.50 4.59 9.83
N GLU A 112 -11.44 5.33 10.42
CA GLU A 112 -12.84 4.93 10.54
C GLU A 112 -13.45 4.64 9.16
N HIS A 113 -13.25 5.54 8.20
CA HIS A 113 -13.70 5.35 6.81
C HIS A 113 -13.05 4.11 6.15
N LEU A 114 -11.75 3.89 6.37
CA LEU A 114 -11.05 2.70 5.86
C LEU A 114 -11.65 1.39 6.39
N TYR A 115 -11.95 1.33 7.68
CA TYR A 115 -12.46 0.10 8.30
C TYR A 115 -13.94 -0.15 8.01
N LEU A 116 -14.76 0.90 8.04
CA LEU A 116 -16.21 0.77 7.92
C LEU A 116 -16.67 0.76 6.45
N GLU A 117 -16.15 1.69 5.65
CA GLU A 117 -16.61 1.89 4.27
C GLU A 117 -15.72 1.18 3.25
N CYS A 118 -14.40 1.20 3.44
CA CYS A 118 -13.47 0.56 2.50
C CYS A 118 -13.30 -0.95 2.74
N HIS A 119 -13.82 -1.47 3.86
CA HIS A 119 -13.73 -2.87 4.30
C HIS A 119 -12.29 -3.36 4.53
N LEU A 120 -11.38 -2.48 4.96
CA LEU A 120 -10.06 -2.90 5.40
C LEU A 120 -10.15 -3.60 6.77
N ASN A 121 -9.39 -4.67 6.98
CA ASN A 121 -9.34 -5.33 8.29
C ASN A 121 -8.66 -4.40 9.33
N ARG A 122 -9.22 -4.30 10.54
CA ARG A 122 -8.65 -3.48 11.63
C ARG A 122 -7.29 -3.98 12.11
N ASP A 123 -7.02 -5.27 11.96
CA ASP A 123 -5.75 -5.86 12.34
C ASP A 123 -4.64 -5.55 11.33
N SER A 124 -4.98 -5.07 10.13
CA SER A 124 -4.02 -4.87 9.03
C SER A 124 -2.87 -3.91 9.35
N ILE A 125 -3.06 -2.94 10.25
CA ILE A 125 -2.00 -1.99 10.65
C ILE A 125 -1.09 -2.58 11.73
N LYS A 126 -1.54 -3.63 12.44
CA LYS A 126 -0.74 -4.25 13.48
C LYS A 126 0.46 -4.94 12.85
N SER A 127 1.57 -4.97 13.57
CA SER A 127 2.71 -5.80 13.16
C SER A 127 2.24 -7.24 12.97
N CYS A 128 2.61 -7.85 11.85
CA CYS A 128 2.48 -9.28 11.71
C CYS A 128 3.26 -9.95 12.83
N SER A 129 2.68 -10.96 13.49
CA SER A 129 3.32 -11.74 14.56
C SER A 129 4.51 -12.59 14.07
N ILE A 130 5.12 -12.22 12.94
CA ILE A 130 6.24 -12.89 12.32
C ILE A 130 7.50 -12.15 12.78
N ILE A 131 8.19 -12.75 13.75
CA ILE A 131 9.53 -12.36 14.18
C ILE A 131 10.45 -12.37 12.95
N THR A 132 10.82 -11.19 12.45
CA THR A 132 11.96 -11.04 11.53
C THR A 132 12.80 -9.85 11.97
N CYS A 133 14.13 -10.07 12.03
CA CYS A 133 15.10 -9.24 12.75
C CYS A 133 15.48 -7.92 12.05
N LYS A 134 14.52 -7.18 11.47
CA LYS A 134 14.81 -5.86 10.86
C LYS A 134 13.86 -4.77 11.35
N LYS A 135 14.39 -4.02 12.34
CA LYS A 135 14.02 -2.66 12.77
C LYS A 135 12.54 -2.41 13.09
N SER A 136 12.24 -2.52 14.37
CA SER A 136 11.30 -1.65 15.08
C SER A 136 11.76 -0.19 15.04
N ASN A 137 11.68 0.48 13.89
CA ASN A 137 11.96 1.91 13.80
C ASN A 137 10.99 2.58 12.82
N HIS A 138 9.68 2.59 13.14
CA HIS A 138 8.83 3.78 12.88
C HIS A 138 7.40 3.77 13.46
N TYR A 139 7.11 3.07 14.57
CA TYR A 139 5.89 3.35 15.34
C TYR A 139 6.23 4.29 16.51
N ARG A 140 6.29 5.59 16.22
CA ARG A 140 6.41 6.65 17.24
C ARG A 140 5.04 6.96 17.81
N TYR A 141 4.66 6.27 18.89
CA TYR A 141 3.83 6.90 19.92
C TYR A 141 4.72 7.18 21.13
N PHE A 142 4.68 8.45 21.56
CA PHE A 142 5.41 9.09 22.64
C PHE A 142 5.78 8.19 23.84
N THR A 143 7.08 8.05 24.11
CA THR A 143 7.65 8.29 25.44
C THR A 143 9.05 8.91 25.31
N SER A 144 9.30 9.92 26.12
CA SER A 144 10.56 10.68 26.25
C SER A 144 11.74 9.76 26.54
N PHE A 145 12.89 9.95 25.88
CA PHE A 145 14.18 10.31 26.49
C PHE A 145 15.41 10.05 25.58
N TYR A 146 16.32 11.04 25.62
CA TYR A 146 17.74 11.12 25.27
C TYR A 146 18.25 10.69 23.89
N VAL A 147 18.68 11.73 23.17
CA VAL A 147 19.60 11.75 22.04
C VAL A 147 20.98 11.25 22.48
N PHE A 148 21.56 10.31 21.74
CA PHE A 148 23.01 10.21 21.59
C PHE A 148 23.36 10.04 20.11
N THR A 149 24.08 11.03 19.59
CA THR A 149 24.69 11.06 18.27
C THR A 149 25.89 10.12 18.21
N LEU A 150 25.99 9.28 17.17
CA LEU A 150 27.24 8.61 16.83
C LEU A 150 27.96 9.44 15.76
N SER A 151 28.96 10.22 16.19
CA SER A 151 30.01 10.74 15.31
C SER A 151 31.13 9.71 15.22
N GLU A 152 31.38 9.29 13.98
CA GLU A 152 32.67 8.95 13.35
C GLU A 152 33.77 8.27 14.19
N GLY A 153 34.14 7.07 13.72
CA GLY A 153 35.53 6.68 13.39
C GLY A 153 36.60 6.77 14.47
N THR A 154 37.18 5.63 14.85
CA THR A 154 38.65 5.48 15.00
C THR A 154 39.05 4.02 15.18
N GLU A 155 40.29 3.76 14.80
CA GLU A 155 40.95 2.50 14.47
C GLU A 155 41.20 1.56 15.67
N LEU A 156 41.25 0.26 15.40
CA LEU A 156 41.85 -0.73 16.30
C LEU A 156 43.38 -0.61 16.24
N GLY A 157 43.98 -0.15 17.35
CA GLY A 157 45.41 -0.20 17.60
C GLY A 157 45.75 -1.12 18.78
N LEU A 158 46.63 -2.09 18.52
CA LEU A 158 47.70 -2.70 19.35
C LEU A 158 47.58 -2.54 20.89
N PHE A 159 47.64 -3.55 21.76
CA PHE A 159 48.27 -4.89 21.78
C PHE A 159 47.34 -5.91 22.46
#